data_AF-A0A534S5L5-F1
#
_entry.id   AF-A0A534S5L5-F1
#
_cell.length_a   1.000
_cell.length_b   1.000
_cell.length_c   1.000
_cell.angle_alpha   90.00
_cell.angle_beta   90.00
_cell.angle_gamma   90.00
#
_symmetry.space_group_name_H-M   'P 1'
#
loop_
_entity.id
_entity.type
_entity.pdbx_description
1 polymer ?
#
loop_
_entity_poly.entity_id
_entity_poly.type
_entity_poly.pdbx_seq_one_letter_code
_entity_poly.pdbx_strand_id
1 'polypeptide(L)'
;MGGIALGAAGCARVPREDALARLRARGTLRWGGDVQGGEPYVFQDLRPGSGLTGFEVEIADGLARRLGVRAEFVQNDWQTLIPSLERGDFDVALNGIEVTPARRARVAFTRAYYAFSETLVVPRAGGDGVHGLGDLRGRRVGTLEGSLAYDLLRAAPGLDVVLYEGVEEPYLDLERGRLAAVVLDNIIAARYGLPRPTLREAGTVGEGVYAIALRPDEPELLAAVDGALAAMTGEGDLHAILRRWSLWDGRQEALAATAPASVDPGARGGLTLAHLPLFLRGAALTVVVSVLAMALAVLGGLGLCLARRYGGRMWRAAAGTYVEVFRGTPVLLQLYVIYYGLAPLLTLDAFTAAVVGLGLNYAAYESELYRAGLDAVPVGQTEAALALGMSRRLALRRIVLPQALR
;
A
#
# COMPACT_ATOMS: atom_id res chain seq x y z
N MET A 1 4.68 16.58 65.65
CA MET A 1 3.96 16.37 64.38
C MET A 1 4.99 16.23 63.28
N GLY A 2 5.41 14.99 63.00
CA GLY A 2 6.46 14.68 62.03
C GLY A 2 5.88 14.55 60.63
N GLY A 3 6.43 15.31 59.68
CA GLY A 3 6.08 15.24 58.27
C GLY A 3 6.71 14.01 57.60
N ILE A 4 5.89 13.25 56.89
CA ILE A 4 6.32 12.12 56.07
C ILE A 4 6.68 12.66 54.69
N ALA A 5 7.96 12.55 54.32
CA ALA A 5 8.43 12.76 52.95
C ALA A 5 8.19 11.47 52.15
N LEU A 6 7.30 11.50 51.16
CA LEU A 6 7.23 10.46 50.14
C LEU A 6 8.38 10.66 49.14
N GLY A 7 9.39 9.78 49.20
CA GLY A 7 10.39 9.66 48.15
C GLY A 7 9.79 9.08 46.89
N ALA A 8 9.85 9.83 45.78
CA ALA A 8 9.57 9.31 44.46
C ALA A 8 10.67 8.32 44.06
N ALA A 9 10.35 7.03 44.09
CA ALA A 9 11.20 5.99 43.51
C ALA A 9 11.20 6.17 41.99
N GLY A 10 12.30 6.68 41.45
CA GLY A 10 12.53 6.71 40.01
C GLY A 10 12.56 5.28 39.46
N CYS A 11 11.68 4.99 38.49
CA CYS A 11 11.81 3.79 37.68
C CYS A 11 13.16 3.85 36.96
N ALA A 12 14.16 3.10 37.44
CA ALA A 12 15.36 2.84 36.69
C ALA A 12 14.97 2.16 35.37
N ARG A 13 15.28 2.78 34.23
CA ARG A 13 15.21 2.12 32.91
C ARG A 13 16.10 0.89 33.00
N VAL A 14 15.51 -0.30 32.97
CA VAL A 14 16.25 -1.54 32.71
C VAL A 14 17.00 -1.33 31.39
N PRO A 15 18.34 -1.50 31.33
CA PRO A 15 19.06 -1.38 30.07
C PRO A 15 18.46 -2.39 29.09
N ARG A 16 17.92 -1.89 27.98
CA ARG A 16 17.57 -2.78 26.87
C ARG A 16 18.85 -3.51 26.49
N GLU A 17 18.75 -4.83 26.35
CA GLU A 17 19.85 -5.68 25.88
C GLU A 17 20.45 -5.06 24.60
N ASP A 18 21.77 -5.16 24.41
CA ASP A 18 22.43 -4.60 23.22
C ASP A 18 21.84 -5.24 21.95
N ALA A 19 21.27 -4.42 21.06
CA ALA A 19 20.63 -4.87 19.84
C ALA A 19 21.60 -5.60 18.90
N LEU A 20 22.87 -5.16 18.87
CA LEU A 20 23.91 -5.81 18.09
C LEU A 20 24.26 -7.18 18.68
N ALA A 21 24.30 -7.31 20.00
CA ALA A 21 24.49 -8.59 20.67
C ALA A 21 23.34 -9.56 20.38
N ARG A 22 22.07 -9.10 20.42
CA ARG A 22 20.90 -9.93 20.05
C ARG A 22 20.97 -10.41 18.60
N LEU A 23 21.33 -9.52 17.67
CA LEU A 23 21.51 -9.85 16.26
C LEU A 23 22.59 -10.93 16.07
N ARG A 24 23.73 -10.78 16.75
CA ARG A 24 24.83 -11.76 16.69
C ARG A 24 24.46 -13.10 17.31
N ALA A 25 23.76 -13.09 18.45
CA ALA A 25 23.29 -14.31 19.11
C ALA A 25 22.28 -15.06 18.25
N ARG A 26 21.38 -14.35 17.56
CA ARG A 26 20.41 -14.92 16.61
C ARG A 26 21.07 -15.41 15.32
N GLY A 27 22.17 -14.80 14.90
CA GLY A 27 22.88 -15.14 13.67
C GLY A 27 22.20 -14.67 12.39
N THR A 28 21.21 -13.78 12.49
CA THR A 28 20.51 -13.18 11.34
C THR A 28 20.35 -11.67 11.48
N LEU A 29 20.55 -10.91 10.40
CA LEU A 29 20.10 -9.54 10.22
C LEU A 29 18.68 -9.58 9.62
N ARG A 30 17.66 -9.32 10.44
CA ARG A 30 16.29 -9.21 9.95
C ARG A 30 16.11 -7.82 9.34
N TRP A 31 15.85 -7.77 8.05
CA TRP A 31 15.61 -6.52 7.34
C TRP A 31 14.18 -6.49 6.81
N GLY A 32 13.47 -5.42 7.12
CA GLY A 32 12.10 -5.19 6.67
C GLY A 32 12.10 -4.48 5.33
N GLY A 33 11.24 -4.92 4.43
CA GLY A 33 10.93 -4.24 3.18
C GLY A 33 9.59 -4.69 2.61
N ASP A 34 9.21 -4.09 1.49
CA ASP A 34 7.94 -4.37 0.82
C ASP A 34 8.18 -4.85 -0.61
N VAL A 35 7.77 -6.09 -0.89
CA VAL A 35 7.81 -6.68 -2.24
C VAL A 35 6.92 -5.93 -3.23
N GLN A 36 5.89 -5.21 -2.77
CA GLN A 36 5.04 -4.35 -3.63
C GLN A 36 5.77 -3.11 -4.14
N GLY A 37 6.88 -2.71 -3.49
CA GLY A 37 7.78 -1.69 -4.04
C GLY A 37 8.37 -2.10 -5.41
N GLY A 38 8.41 -3.41 -5.67
CA GLY A 38 8.70 -3.97 -6.98
C GLY A 38 10.16 -3.81 -7.42
N GLU A 39 10.40 -4.08 -8.69
CA GLU A 39 11.71 -3.86 -9.32
C GLU A 39 12.07 -2.36 -9.33
N PRO A 40 13.32 -1.98 -9.03
CA PRO A 40 14.48 -2.85 -8.79
C PRO A 40 14.80 -3.14 -7.30
N TYR A 41 13.99 -2.65 -6.35
CA TYR A 41 14.28 -2.65 -4.92
C TYR A 41 14.40 -4.05 -4.31
N VAL A 42 13.24 -4.68 -4.09
CA VAL A 42 13.07 -6.06 -3.64
C VAL A 42 11.78 -6.58 -4.27
N PHE A 43 11.88 -7.68 -4.98
CA PHE A 43 10.77 -8.27 -5.68
C PHE A 43 10.98 -9.77 -5.86
N GLN A 44 9.90 -10.48 -6.18
CA GLN A 44 9.98 -11.89 -6.49
C GLN A 44 10.45 -12.09 -7.93
N ASP A 45 11.52 -12.87 -8.12
CA ASP A 45 11.94 -13.28 -9.46
C ASP A 45 10.92 -14.27 -10.03
N LEU A 46 10.42 -13.97 -11.23
CA LEU A 46 9.40 -14.76 -11.91
C LEU A 46 9.94 -16.08 -12.49
N ARG A 47 11.27 -16.27 -12.49
CA ARG A 47 11.88 -17.53 -12.92
C ARG A 47 11.54 -18.67 -11.94
N PRO A 48 11.14 -19.86 -12.43
CA PRO A 48 10.77 -20.98 -11.56
C PRO A 48 11.89 -21.35 -10.58
N GLY A 49 11.56 -21.41 -9.28
CA GLY A 49 12.50 -21.76 -8.22
C GLY A 49 13.41 -20.62 -7.76
N SER A 50 13.30 -19.42 -8.36
CA SER A 50 14.00 -18.23 -7.88
C SER A 50 13.32 -17.63 -6.64
N GLY A 51 14.12 -17.00 -5.79
CA GLY A 51 13.68 -16.33 -4.57
C GLY A 51 13.47 -14.82 -4.76
N LEU A 52 13.58 -14.10 -3.64
CA LEU A 52 13.62 -12.64 -3.65
C LEU A 52 14.91 -12.16 -4.32
N THR A 53 14.80 -11.12 -5.12
CA THR A 53 15.90 -10.47 -5.81
C THR A 53 15.70 -8.95 -5.79
N GLY A 54 16.76 -8.20 -6.07
CA GLY A 54 16.72 -6.74 -6.09
C GLY A 54 18.05 -6.15 -5.63
N PHE A 55 18.29 -4.90 -5.95
CA PHE A 55 19.55 -4.26 -5.57
C PHE A 55 19.67 -4.12 -4.06
N GLU A 56 18.54 -3.98 -3.35
CA GLU A 56 18.51 -3.89 -1.89
C GLU A 56 18.62 -5.24 -1.21
N VAL A 57 18.22 -6.32 -1.88
CA VAL A 57 18.53 -7.68 -1.44
C VAL A 57 20.04 -7.90 -1.45
N GLU A 58 20.73 -7.50 -2.53
CA GLU A 58 22.20 -7.57 -2.62
C GLU A 58 22.88 -6.68 -1.56
N ILE A 59 22.31 -5.50 -1.26
CA ILE A 59 22.81 -4.64 -0.18
C ILE A 59 22.64 -5.32 1.18
N ALA A 60 21.45 -5.84 1.50
CA ALA A 60 21.17 -6.54 2.76
C ALA A 60 22.10 -7.74 2.96
N ASP A 61 22.33 -8.53 1.92
CA ASP A 61 23.28 -9.65 1.93
C ASP A 61 24.72 -9.17 2.17
N GLY A 62 25.13 -8.08 1.52
CA GLY A 62 26.44 -7.47 1.69
C GLY A 62 26.70 -6.96 3.12
N LEU A 63 25.67 -6.38 3.75
CA LEU A 63 25.71 -5.94 5.14
C LEU A 63 25.79 -7.13 6.09
N ALA A 64 24.92 -8.13 5.90
CA ALA A 64 24.89 -9.32 6.75
C ALA A 64 26.23 -10.06 6.74
N ARG A 65 26.86 -10.22 5.56
CA ARG A 65 28.20 -10.82 5.44
C ARG A 65 29.25 -10.08 6.29
N ARG A 66 29.27 -8.75 6.24
CA ARG A 66 30.22 -7.93 7.02
C ARG A 66 29.92 -7.91 8.52
N LEU A 67 28.66 -8.12 8.89
CA LEU A 67 28.24 -8.29 10.29
C LEU A 67 28.44 -9.72 10.81
N GLY A 68 28.83 -10.67 9.96
CA GLY A 68 29.05 -12.08 10.33
C GLY A 68 27.74 -12.86 10.55
N VAL A 69 26.65 -12.45 9.92
CA VAL A 69 25.31 -13.06 10.04
C VAL A 69 24.69 -13.32 8.67
N ARG A 70 23.52 -13.98 8.62
CA ARG A 70 22.73 -14.13 7.39
C ARG A 70 21.67 -13.04 7.27
N ALA A 71 21.38 -12.57 6.07
CA ALA A 71 20.23 -11.69 5.87
C ALA A 71 18.94 -12.51 5.93
N GLU A 72 17.91 -11.95 6.56
CA GLU A 72 16.57 -12.53 6.67
C GLU A 72 15.55 -11.45 6.32
N PHE A 73 14.85 -11.62 5.20
CA PHE A 73 13.82 -10.67 4.77
C PHE A 73 12.55 -10.84 5.59
N VAL A 74 11.95 -9.71 5.99
CA VAL A 74 10.66 -9.65 6.66
C VAL A 74 9.71 -8.81 5.82
N GLN A 75 8.72 -9.45 5.18
CA GLN A 75 7.71 -8.77 4.39
C GLN A 75 6.89 -7.81 5.26
N ASN A 76 6.63 -6.62 4.73
CA ASN A 76 5.78 -5.61 5.32
C ASN A 76 5.13 -4.75 4.23
N ASP A 77 4.17 -3.90 4.61
CA ASP A 77 3.60 -2.91 3.71
C ASP A 77 4.37 -1.58 3.85
N TRP A 78 4.53 -0.83 2.76
CA TRP A 78 5.21 0.47 2.73
C TRP A 78 4.76 1.41 3.85
N GLN A 79 3.45 1.53 4.06
CA GLN A 79 2.86 2.43 5.06
C GLN A 79 3.17 2.02 6.51
N THR A 80 3.32 0.71 6.76
CA THR A 80 3.55 0.15 8.09
C THR A 80 5.02 -0.16 8.37
N LEU A 81 5.91 0.04 7.39
CA LEU A 81 7.32 -0.30 7.50
C LEU A 81 8.01 0.40 8.67
N ILE A 82 7.94 1.74 8.75
CA ILE A 82 8.51 2.51 9.87
C ILE A 82 7.85 2.17 11.21
N PRO A 83 6.49 2.15 11.34
CA PRO A 83 5.84 1.67 12.56
C PRO A 83 6.28 0.27 13.02
N SER A 84 6.55 -0.65 12.11
CA SER A 84 6.96 -2.02 12.44
C SER A 84 8.43 -2.10 12.87
N LEU A 85 9.29 -1.25 12.29
CA LEU A 85 10.66 -1.05 12.78
C LEU A 85 10.66 -0.55 14.23
N GLU A 86 9.81 0.43 14.55
CA GLU A 86 9.66 0.97 15.92
C GLU A 86 9.17 -0.08 16.92
N ARG A 87 8.29 -1.01 16.49
CA ARG A 87 7.82 -2.13 17.32
C ARG A 87 8.87 -3.23 17.55
N GLY A 88 9.91 -3.29 16.72
CA GLY A 88 10.96 -4.30 16.84
C GLY A 88 10.74 -5.57 16.01
N ASP A 89 9.83 -5.51 15.02
CA ASP A 89 9.48 -6.67 14.19
C ASP A 89 10.70 -7.16 13.36
N PHE A 90 11.61 -6.24 13.00
CA PHE A 90 12.89 -6.49 12.35
C PHE A 90 13.94 -5.47 12.81
N ASP A 91 15.21 -5.66 12.43
CA ASP A 91 16.32 -4.86 12.96
C ASP A 91 16.56 -3.56 12.17
N VAL A 92 16.42 -3.63 10.83
CA VAL A 92 16.63 -2.48 9.93
C VAL A 92 15.53 -2.42 8.87
N ALA A 93 15.16 -1.22 8.40
CA ALA A 93 14.30 -1.07 7.23
C ALA A 93 15.12 -0.65 6.00
N LEU A 94 14.91 -1.35 4.89
CA LEU A 94 15.57 -1.12 3.61
C LEU A 94 14.57 -1.41 2.48
N ASN A 95 14.06 -0.36 1.83
CA ASN A 95 13.07 -0.42 0.75
C ASN A 95 12.99 0.90 -0.03
N GLY A 96 14.12 1.54 -0.35
CA GLY A 96 14.14 2.90 -0.90
C GLY A 96 13.72 3.95 0.12
N ILE A 97 14.16 3.83 1.37
CA ILE A 97 13.71 4.72 2.44
C ILE A 97 14.36 6.09 2.29
N GLU A 98 13.58 7.00 1.70
CA GLU A 98 13.89 8.41 1.60
C GLU A 98 14.11 9.05 2.97
N VAL A 99 15.17 9.85 3.06
CA VAL A 99 15.52 10.60 4.27
C VAL A 99 14.73 11.90 4.31
N THR A 100 13.59 11.89 5.00
CA THR A 100 12.74 13.08 5.19
C THR A 100 12.83 13.62 6.64
N PRO A 101 12.52 14.91 6.88
CA PRO A 101 12.45 15.46 8.23
C PRO A 101 11.47 14.70 9.14
N ALA A 102 10.32 14.27 8.59
CA ALA A 102 9.32 13.51 9.32
C ALA A 102 9.85 12.13 9.78
N ARG A 103 10.63 11.44 8.93
CA ARG A 103 11.25 10.16 9.30
C ARG A 103 12.43 10.34 10.26
N ARG A 104 13.27 11.36 10.08
CA ARG A 104 14.38 11.68 11.02
C ARG A 104 13.91 11.94 12.46
N ALA A 105 12.68 12.41 12.64
CA ALA A 105 12.09 12.59 13.97
C ALA A 105 11.71 11.27 14.67
N ARG A 106 11.67 10.15 13.94
CA ARG A 106 11.18 8.84 14.39
C ARG A 106 12.25 7.75 14.38
N VAL A 107 13.13 7.77 13.38
CA VAL A 107 14.15 6.75 13.15
C VAL A 107 15.54 7.37 12.98
N ALA A 108 16.57 6.59 13.29
CA ALA A 108 17.93 6.91 12.93
C ALA A 108 18.24 6.40 11.52
N PHE A 109 19.16 7.05 10.82
CA PHE A 109 19.58 6.70 9.48
C PHE A 109 21.08 6.45 9.42
N THR A 110 21.49 5.49 8.60
CA THR A 110 22.88 5.35 8.15
C THR A 110 23.27 6.52 7.22
N ARG A 111 24.52 6.52 6.75
CA ARG A 111 24.87 7.20 5.50
C ARG A 111 23.97 6.75 4.36
N ALA A 112 23.77 7.64 3.39
CA ALA A 112 22.99 7.32 2.21
C ALA A 112 23.72 6.28 1.34
N TYR A 113 22.95 5.37 0.75
CA TYR A 113 23.45 4.40 -0.23
C TYR A 113 23.00 4.72 -1.66
N TYR A 114 22.02 5.60 -1.82
CA TYR A 114 21.49 5.99 -3.12
C TYR A 114 21.01 7.45 -3.12
N ALA A 115 21.18 8.16 -4.24
CA ALA A 115 20.61 9.49 -4.45
C ALA A 115 19.61 9.40 -5.60
N PHE A 116 18.47 10.05 -5.43
CA PHE A 116 17.36 10.00 -6.38
C PHE A 116 16.85 11.40 -6.67
N SER A 117 16.04 11.51 -7.71
CA SER A 117 15.26 12.71 -8.00
C SER A 117 13.79 12.38 -8.13
N GLU A 118 12.94 13.35 -7.83
CA GLU A 118 11.49 13.25 -7.99
C GLU A 118 11.12 13.62 -9.42
N THR A 119 10.71 12.63 -10.20
CA THR A 119 10.45 12.79 -11.63
C THR A 119 8.97 13.07 -11.87
N LEU A 120 8.69 14.20 -12.52
CA LEU A 120 7.37 14.55 -13.02
C LEU A 120 7.14 13.88 -14.37
N VAL A 121 6.20 12.94 -14.42
CA VAL A 121 5.79 12.23 -15.63
C VAL A 121 4.41 12.71 -16.07
N VAL A 122 4.25 12.99 -17.36
CA VAL A 122 3.02 13.49 -17.98
C VAL A 122 2.67 12.69 -19.23
N PRO A 123 1.41 12.75 -19.71
CA PRO A 123 1.07 12.20 -21.01
C PRO A 123 1.82 12.95 -22.11
N ARG A 124 2.32 12.21 -23.09
CA ARG A 124 3.03 12.77 -24.23
C ARG A 124 2.10 13.64 -25.08
N ALA A 125 0.86 13.21 -25.25
CA ALA A 125 -0.18 14.02 -25.87
C ALA A 125 -0.80 14.99 -24.85
N GLY A 126 -0.71 16.30 -25.12
CA GLY A 126 -1.34 17.34 -24.28
C GLY A 126 -0.58 17.69 -23.00
N GLY A 127 0.56 17.05 -22.73
CA GLY A 127 1.43 17.38 -21.60
C GLY A 127 2.52 18.42 -21.93
N ASP A 128 2.65 18.90 -23.17
CA ASP A 128 3.76 19.76 -23.64
C ASP A 128 3.93 21.07 -22.85
N GLY A 129 2.85 21.62 -22.31
CA GLY A 129 2.88 22.84 -21.49
C GLY A 129 3.19 22.63 -20.01
N VAL A 130 3.49 21.40 -19.58
CA VAL A 130 3.84 21.09 -18.19
C VAL A 130 5.34 21.01 -18.05
N HIS A 131 5.92 21.91 -17.27
CA HIS A 131 7.35 21.97 -16.94
C HIS A 131 7.63 21.84 -15.45
N GLY A 132 6.61 22.01 -14.61
CA GLY A 132 6.71 21.78 -13.17
C GLY A 132 5.35 21.74 -12.48
N LEU A 133 5.37 21.64 -11.15
CA LEU A 133 4.15 21.54 -10.34
C LEU A 133 3.24 22.77 -10.47
N GLY A 134 3.80 23.94 -10.77
CA GLY A 134 3.05 25.19 -10.94
C GLY A 134 2.04 25.15 -12.09
N ASP A 135 2.29 24.34 -13.12
CA ASP A 135 1.44 24.22 -14.32
C ASP A 135 0.24 23.28 -14.11
N LEU A 136 0.17 22.63 -12.94
CA LEU A 136 -0.82 21.58 -12.63
C LEU A 136 -1.93 22.05 -11.69
N ARG A 137 -2.11 23.36 -11.49
CA ARG A 137 -3.17 23.88 -10.61
C ARG A 137 -4.56 23.44 -11.08
N GLY A 138 -5.36 22.94 -10.15
CA GLY A 138 -6.67 22.35 -10.38
C GLY A 138 -6.63 20.96 -11.01
N ARG A 139 -5.44 20.37 -11.22
CA ARG A 139 -5.27 19.08 -11.86
C ARG A 139 -5.01 17.99 -10.83
N ARG A 140 -5.36 16.76 -11.22
CA ARG A 140 -5.14 15.55 -10.44
C ARG A 140 -3.72 15.05 -10.65
N VAL A 141 -2.95 14.90 -9.58
CA VAL A 141 -1.55 14.47 -9.62
C VAL A 141 -1.36 13.26 -8.72
N GLY A 142 -0.85 12.16 -9.28
CA GLY A 142 -0.64 10.90 -8.56
C GLY A 142 0.73 10.82 -7.88
N THR A 143 0.78 10.21 -6.69
CA THR A 143 2.01 9.89 -5.94
C THR A 143 1.76 8.73 -4.97
N LEU A 144 2.80 8.20 -4.35
CA LEU A 144 2.70 7.32 -3.19
C LEU A 144 2.45 8.11 -1.90
N GLU A 145 1.77 7.49 -0.95
CA GLU A 145 1.63 8.04 0.40
C GLU A 145 2.95 7.96 1.19
N GLY A 146 3.25 8.99 1.97
CA GLY A 146 4.41 9.01 2.87
C GLY A 146 5.78 9.12 2.19
N SER A 147 5.82 9.54 0.92
CA SER A 147 7.04 9.88 0.15
C SER A 147 7.35 11.38 0.15
N LEU A 148 8.55 11.76 -0.28
CA LEU A 148 8.96 13.14 -0.54
C LEU A 148 8.11 13.77 -1.64
N ALA A 149 7.77 13.02 -2.70
CA ALA A 149 6.81 13.44 -3.71
C ALA A 149 5.49 13.91 -3.09
N TYR A 150 4.95 13.16 -2.12
CA TYR A 150 3.74 13.57 -1.41
C TYR A 150 3.92 14.89 -0.65
N ASP A 151 5.04 15.05 0.06
CA ASP A 151 5.34 16.29 0.77
C ASP A 151 5.49 17.49 -0.18
N LEU A 152 6.14 17.31 -1.34
CA LEU A 152 6.29 18.33 -2.38
C LEU A 152 4.93 18.70 -3.01
N LEU A 153 4.10 17.70 -3.35
CA LEU A 153 2.78 17.93 -3.93
C LEU A 153 1.83 18.61 -2.93
N ARG A 154 1.90 18.25 -1.64
CA ARG A 154 1.09 18.89 -0.59
C ARG A 154 1.53 20.32 -0.32
N ALA A 155 2.81 20.63 -0.47
CA ALA A 155 3.32 22.00 -0.36
C ALA A 155 2.94 22.88 -1.57
N ALA A 156 2.69 22.27 -2.74
CA ALA A 156 2.28 22.96 -3.95
C ALA A 156 0.78 23.35 -3.90
N PRO A 157 0.43 24.65 -4.01
CA PRO A 157 -0.94 25.10 -3.83
C PRO A 157 -1.84 24.74 -5.02
N GLY A 158 -3.00 24.16 -4.72
CA GLY A 158 -4.09 23.98 -5.67
C GLY A 158 -4.01 22.71 -6.51
N LEU A 159 -3.24 21.71 -6.10
CA LEU A 159 -3.25 20.37 -6.71
C LEU A 159 -4.34 19.49 -6.07
N ASP A 160 -4.94 18.60 -6.86
CA ASP A 160 -5.75 17.49 -6.33
C ASP A 160 -4.84 16.24 -6.25
N VAL A 161 -4.31 15.97 -5.06
CA VAL A 161 -3.33 14.88 -4.87
C VAL A 161 -4.05 13.55 -4.74
N VAL A 162 -3.70 12.59 -5.60
CA VAL A 162 -4.24 11.23 -5.61
C VAL A 162 -3.17 10.28 -5.08
N LEU A 163 -3.48 9.58 -3.99
CA LEU A 163 -2.57 8.64 -3.34
C LEU A 163 -2.76 7.23 -3.87
N TYR A 164 -1.64 6.54 -4.03
CA TYR A 164 -1.57 5.13 -4.41
C TYR A 164 -0.73 4.36 -3.40
N GLU A 165 -1.02 3.06 -3.29
CA GLU A 165 -0.25 2.11 -2.48
C GLU A 165 0.89 1.46 -3.28
N GLY A 166 0.68 1.26 -4.58
CA GLY A 166 1.64 0.64 -5.50
C GLY A 166 2.23 1.61 -6.53
N VAL A 167 3.29 1.15 -7.20
CA VAL A 167 4.12 1.95 -8.12
C VAL A 167 3.62 1.95 -9.57
N GLU A 168 2.75 1.00 -9.95
CA GLU A 168 2.32 0.82 -11.34
C GLU A 168 0.97 1.51 -11.62
N GLU A 169 0.06 1.45 -10.65
CA GLU A 169 -1.29 2.01 -10.70
C GLU A 169 -1.33 3.51 -11.07
N PRO A 170 -0.43 4.38 -10.54
CA PRO A 170 -0.41 5.79 -10.92
C PRO A 170 -0.20 5.98 -12.42
N TYR A 171 0.69 5.20 -13.04
CA TYR A 171 0.98 5.32 -14.47
C TYR A 171 -0.15 4.79 -15.34
N LEU A 172 -0.85 3.73 -14.91
CA LEU A 172 -2.04 3.25 -15.61
C LEU A 172 -3.18 4.29 -15.60
N ASP A 173 -3.38 4.98 -14.48
CA ASP A 173 -4.38 6.04 -14.38
C ASP A 173 -3.95 7.31 -15.15
N LEU A 174 -2.65 7.57 -15.28
CA LEU A 174 -2.12 8.61 -16.15
C LEU A 174 -2.39 8.33 -17.64
N GLU A 175 -2.12 7.11 -18.12
CA GLU A 175 -2.39 6.72 -19.52
C GLU A 175 -3.88 6.77 -19.88
N ARG A 176 -4.76 6.54 -18.89
CA ARG A 176 -6.22 6.62 -19.05
C ARG A 176 -6.77 8.03 -18.92
N GLY A 177 -5.91 9.04 -18.73
CA GLY A 177 -6.32 10.43 -18.56
C GLY A 177 -7.06 10.71 -17.24
N ARG A 178 -6.99 9.79 -16.27
CA ARG A 178 -7.56 9.98 -14.92
C ARG A 178 -6.69 10.91 -14.07
N LEU A 179 -5.40 10.96 -14.36
CA LEU A 179 -4.42 11.91 -13.82
C LEU A 179 -3.90 12.83 -14.91
N ALA A 180 -3.44 14.01 -14.52
CA ALA A 180 -2.70 14.92 -15.40
C ALA A 180 -1.19 14.70 -15.33
N ALA A 181 -0.70 14.22 -14.19
CA ALA A 181 0.71 13.91 -13.97
C ALA A 181 0.88 12.87 -12.85
N VAL A 182 2.06 12.27 -12.81
CA VAL A 182 2.54 11.42 -11.70
C VAL A 182 3.90 11.97 -11.25
N VAL A 183 4.14 12.05 -9.95
CA VAL A 183 5.45 12.37 -9.38
C VAL A 183 5.90 11.21 -8.51
N LEU A 184 7.02 10.60 -8.89
CA LEU A 184 7.67 9.52 -8.16
C LEU A 184 9.19 9.56 -8.41
N ASP A 185 9.95 8.91 -7.55
CA ASP A 185 11.39 8.76 -7.68
C ASP A 185 11.80 8.29 -9.09
N ASN A 186 12.89 8.82 -9.60
CA ASN A 186 13.36 8.57 -10.95
C ASN A 186 13.61 7.09 -11.24
N ILE A 187 13.97 6.31 -10.21
CA ILE A 187 14.18 4.87 -10.31
C ILE A 187 12.85 4.15 -10.56
N ILE A 188 11.76 4.62 -9.94
CA ILE A 188 10.39 4.14 -10.18
C ILE A 188 9.91 4.65 -11.55
N ALA A 189 10.10 5.93 -11.85
CA ALA A 189 9.68 6.51 -13.12
C ALA A 189 10.40 5.86 -14.32
N ALA A 190 11.70 5.56 -14.21
CA ALA A 190 12.44 4.87 -15.25
C ALA A 190 11.96 3.43 -15.47
N ARG A 191 11.45 2.75 -14.43
CA ARG A 191 11.00 1.36 -14.52
C ARG A 191 9.54 1.22 -14.92
N TYR A 192 8.66 2.05 -14.38
CA TYR A 192 7.21 1.94 -14.55
C TYR A 192 6.61 3.11 -15.34
N GLY A 193 7.22 4.28 -15.39
CA GLY A 193 6.70 5.41 -16.15
C GLY A 193 7.18 5.39 -17.60
N LEU A 194 8.46 5.69 -17.78
CA LEU A 194 9.10 6.04 -19.05
C LEU A 194 9.20 4.91 -20.09
N PRO A 195 9.09 3.61 -19.76
CA PRO A 195 8.94 2.57 -20.79
C PRO A 195 7.60 2.64 -21.54
N ARG A 196 6.60 3.35 -21.00
CA ARG A 196 5.30 3.53 -21.65
C ARG A 196 5.40 4.60 -22.74
N PRO A 197 5.16 4.28 -24.02
CA PRO A 197 5.42 5.21 -25.15
C PRO A 197 4.46 6.41 -25.19
N THR A 198 3.36 6.32 -24.46
CA THR A 198 2.31 7.34 -24.28
C THR A 198 2.70 8.39 -23.24
N LEU A 199 3.74 8.15 -22.45
CA LEU A 199 4.20 9.00 -21.35
C LEU A 199 5.55 9.65 -21.69
N ARG A 200 5.84 10.76 -21.00
CA ARG A 200 7.16 11.40 -21.07
C ARG A 200 7.51 12.04 -19.73
N GLU A 201 8.81 12.20 -19.50
CA GLU A 201 9.29 13.07 -18.44
C GLU A 201 9.03 14.55 -18.81
N ALA A 202 8.52 15.31 -17.84
CA ALA A 202 8.35 16.76 -17.91
C ALA A 202 9.46 17.51 -17.17
N GLY A 203 10.04 16.90 -16.14
CA GLY A 203 11.19 17.43 -15.41
C GLY A 203 11.39 16.79 -14.04
N THR A 204 12.39 17.28 -13.32
CA THR A 204 12.66 16.93 -11.92
C THR A 204 12.09 18.01 -10.99
N VAL A 205 11.38 17.61 -9.95
CA VAL A 205 10.70 18.52 -9.00
C VAL A 205 11.29 18.48 -7.58
N GLY A 206 12.26 17.62 -7.34
CA GLY A 206 12.94 17.45 -6.07
C GLY A 206 14.11 16.48 -6.17
N GLU A 207 14.97 16.47 -5.17
CA GLU A 207 16.07 15.52 -5.04
C GLU A 207 16.12 15.00 -3.62
N GLY A 208 16.59 13.76 -3.46
CA GLY A 208 16.65 13.10 -2.18
C GLY A 208 17.68 12.00 -2.13
N VAL A 209 17.77 11.34 -0.98
CA VAL A 209 18.65 10.21 -0.75
C VAL A 209 17.92 9.09 -0.03
N TYR A 210 18.29 7.84 -0.34
CA TYR A 210 17.89 6.68 0.44
C TYR A 210 18.96 6.31 1.46
N ALA A 211 18.52 5.98 2.67
CA ALA A 211 19.36 5.46 3.73
C ALA A 211 18.66 4.32 4.48
N ILE A 212 19.43 3.50 5.19
CA ILE A 212 18.88 2.40 5.98
C ILE A 212 18.34 2.99 7.28
N ALA A 213 17.09 2.68 7.61
CA ALA A 213 16.47 3.16 8.84
C ALA A 213 16.62 2.15 9.98
N LEU A 214 16.91 2.66 11.18
CA LEU A 214 17.07 1.90 12.41
C LEU A 214 16.34 2.59 13.57
N ARG A 215 16.09 1.85 14.65
CA ARG A 215 15.55 2.43 15.88
C ARG A 215 16.57 3.42 16.51
N PRO A 216 16.15 4.63 16.93
CA PRO A 216 17.09 5.62 17.49
C PRO A 216 17.77 5.21 18.80
N ASP A 217 17.18 4.28 19.54
CA ASP A 217 17.70 3.78 20.81
C ASP A 217 18.65 2.58 20.67
N GLU A 218 19.13 2.30 19.46
CA GLU A 218 20.08 1.21 19.16
C GLU A 218 21.37 1.74 18.46
N PRO A 219 22.14 2.63 19.11
CA PRO A 219 23.27 3.31 18.48
C PRO A 219 24.43 2.36 18.11
N GLU A 220 24.65 1.27 18.85
CA GLU A 220 25.68 0.27 18.54
C GLU A 220 25.36 -0.50 17.24
N LEU A 221 24.08 -0.85 17.04
CA LEU A 221 23.62 -1.49 15.81
C LEU A 221 23.72 -0.51 14.63
N LEU A 222 23.29 0.75 14.82
CA LEU A 222 23.45 1.80 13.82
C LEU A 222 24.90 1.96 13.38
N ALA A 223 25.84 2.06 14.33
CA ALA A 223 27.26 2.19 14.04
C ALA A 223 27.81 0.97 13.28
N ALA A 224 27.37 -0.24 13.64
CA ALA A 224 27.79 -1.47 12.97
C ALA A 224 27.27 -1.55 11.52
N VAL A 225 25.99 -1.22 11.30
CA VAL A 225 25.37 -1.22 9.96
C VAL A 225 25.96 -0.11 9.09
N ASP A 226 26.14 1.10 9.63
CA ASP A 226 26.76 2.22 8.92
C ASP A 226 28.23 1.92 8.56
N GLY A 227 28.98 1.29 9.45
CA GLY A 227 30.35 0.83 9.19
C GLY A 227 30.43 -0.26 8.13
N ALA A 228 29.49 -1.21 8.14
CA ALA A 228 29.38 -2.24 7.09
C ALA A 228 29.07 -1.60 5.72
N LEU A 229 28.16 -0.62 5.68
CA LEU A 229 27.85 0.12 4.46
C LEU A 229 29.05 0.96 3.99
N ALA A 230 29.80 1.57 4.91
CA ALA A 230 31.05 2.27 4.61
C ALA A 230 32.06 1.39 3.87
N ALA A 231 32.27 0.19 4.42
CA ALA A 231 33.18 -0.80 3.86
C ALA A 231 32.70 -1.27 2.47
N MET A 232 31.40 -1.53 2.30
CA MET A 232 30.81 -1.84 0.99
C MET A 232 31.04 -0.75 -0.05
N THR A 233 30.92 0.52 0.33
CA THR A 233 31.20 1.65 -0.57
C THR A 233 32.69 1.72 -0.91
N GLY A 234 33.58 1.62 0.09
CA GLY A 234 35.03 1.72 -0.09
C GLY A 234 35.65 0.57 -0.88
N GLU A 235 35.09 -0.63 -0.75
CA GLU A 235 35.51 -1.83 -1.48
C GLU A 235 34.93 -1.91 -2.91
N GLY A 236 34.00 -1.00 -3.27
CA GLY A 236 33.36 -0.96 -4.58
C GLY A 236 32.17 -1.91 -4.75
N ASP A 237 31.77 -2.65 -3.71
CA ASP A 237 30.61 -3.55 -3.74
C ASP A 237 29.33 -2.78 -4.06
N LEU A 238 29.10 -1.64 -3.39
CA LEU A 238 27.90 -0.83 -3.63
C LEU A 238 27.87 -0.31 -5.07
N HIS A 239 29.02 0.13 -5.60
CA HIS A 239 29.15 0.55 -6.99
C HIS A 239 28.83 -0.59 -7.96
N ALA A 240 29.37 -1.79 -7.71
CA ALA A 240 29.11 -2.97 -8.53
C ALA A 240 27.63 -3.39 -8.51
N ILE A 241 26.97 -3.35 -7.35
CA ILE A 241 25.54 -3.60 -7.21
C ILE A 241 24.76 -2.59 -8.06
N LEU A 242 24.94 -1.29 -7.83
CA LEU A 242 24.19 -0.25 -8.56
C LEU A 242 24.41 -0.35 -10.07
N ARG A 243 25.62 -0.65 -10.54
CA ARG A 243 25.89 -0.87 -11.97
C ARG A 243 25.19 -2.11 -12.53
N ARG A 244 25.15 -3.21 -11.80
CA ARG A 244 24.44 -4.45 -12.21
C ARG A 244 22.98 -4.18 -12.50
N TRP A 245 22.38 -3.28 -11.71
CA TRP A 245 20.98 -2.88 -11.81
C TRP A 245 20.75 -1.65 -12.71
N SER A 246 21.78 -1.15 -13.40
CA SER A 246 21.71 0.07 -14.23
C SER A 246 21.27 1.33 -13.45
N LEU A 247 21.64 1.41 -12.17
CA LEU A 247 21.29 2.49 -11.24
C LEU A 247 22.45 3.46 -10.95
N TRP A 248 23.61 3.25 -11.56
CA TRP A 248 24.76 4.14 -11.38
C TRP A 248 24.74 5.29 -12.38
N ASP A 249 24.64 6.52 -11.87
CA ASP A 249 24.72 7.75 -12.66
C ASP A 249 25.53 8.85 -11.93
N GLY A 250 25.56 10.06 -12.50
CA GLY A 250 26.32 11.19 -11.95
C GLY A 250 25.90 11.61 -10.53
N ARG A 251 24.66 11.32 -10.09
CA ARG A 251 24.23 11.59 -8.71
C ARG A 251 24.91 10.65 -7.74
N GLN A 252 25.12 9.40 -8.16
CA GLN A 252 25.81 8.39 -7.35
C GLN A 252 27.29 8.72 -7.22
N GLU A 253 27.89 9.26 -8.28
CA GLU A 253 29.26 9.79 -8.24
C GLU A 253 29.38 10.98 -7.29
N ALA A 254 28.44 11.94 -7.35
CA ALA A 254 28.41 13.08 -6.44
C ALA A 254 28.20 12.66 -4.97
N LEU A 255 27.32 11.68 -4.73
CA LEU A 255 27.08 11.13 -3.40
C LEU A 255 28.33 10.46 -2.83
N ALA A 256 29.03 9.66 -3.64
CA ALA A 256 30.27 9.00 -3.25
C ALA A 256 31.42 9.97 -2.97
N ALA A 257 31.43 11.12 -3.66
CA ALA A 257 32.43 12.17 -3.47
C ALA A 257 32.20 13.02 -2.19
N THR A 258 31.01 12.96 -1.58
CA THR A 258 30.62 13.83 -0.47
C THR A 258 30.53 13.02 0.84
N ALA A 259 31.25 13.46 1.88
CA ALA A 259 31.06 12.94 3.24
C ALA A 259 29.61 13.22 3.73
N PRO A 260 29.00 12.37 4.58
CA PRO A 260 27.55 12.42 4.82
C PRO A 260 27.11 13.79 5.36
N ALA A 261 26.30 14.49 4.58
CA ALA A 261 25.66 15.73 5.01
C ALA A 261 24.63 15.41 6.10
N SER A 262 24.91 15.85 7.32
CA SER A 262 23.91 15.94 8.38
C SER A 262 22.91 17.04 8.01
N VAL A 263 21.79 16.67 7.40
CA VAL A 263 20.66 17.60 7.18
C VAL A 263 20.06 18.03 8.53
N ASP A 264 19.92 19.33 8.74
CA ASP A 264 19.35 19.92 9.95
C ASP A 264 17.91 19.42 10.24
N PRO A 265 17.60 18.98 11.47
CA PRO A 265 16.29 18.46 11.84
C PRO A 265 15.31 19.61 12.13
N GLY A 266 14.74 20.18 11.08
CA GLY A 266 13.86 21.34 11.15
C GLY A 266 12.38 21.07 10.87
N ALA A 267 11.78 19.94 11.23
CA ALA A 267 10.30 19.82 11.28
C ALA A 267 9.83 18.59 12.06
N ARG A 268 9.21 18.81 13.22
CA ARG A 268 8.40 17.79 13.90
C ARG A 268 7.01 17.73 13.25
N GLY A 269 6.80 16.80 12.32
CA GLY A 269 5.48 16.49 11.79
C GLY A 269 4.69 15.60 12.75
N GLY A 270 3.97 16.21 13.69
CA GLY A 270 2.95 15.51 14.48
C GLY A 270 1.60 15.48 13.76
N LEU A 271 0.69 14.60 14.19
CA LEU A 271 -0.73 14.69 13.83
C LEU A 271 -1.27 16.04 14.28
N THR A 272 -1.36 16.99 13.36
CA THR A 272 -1.97 18.30 13.65
C THR A 272 -3.46 18.25 13.40
N LEU A 273 -4.23 19.11 14.09
CA LEU A 273 -5.67 19.29 13.87
C LEU A 273 -6.02 19.63 12.40
N ALA A 274 -5.04 20.09 11.62
CA ALA A 274 -5.18 20.32 10.18
C ALA A 274 -5.44 19.04 9.36
N HIS A 275 -5.11 17.84 9.89
CA HIS A 275 -5.39 16.56 9.24
C HIS A 275 -6.80 16.03 9.53
N LEU A 276 -7.49 16.57 10.55
CA LEU A 276 -8.83 16.11 10.94
C LEU A 276 -9.87 16.19 9.80
N PRO A 277 -9.91 17.26 8.98
CA PRO A 277 -10.82 17.32 7.83
C PRO A 277 -10.56 16.20 6.79
N LEU A 278 -9.30 15.80 6.59
CA LEU A 278 -8.94 14.71 5.67
C LEU A 278 -9.48 13.38 6.19
N PHE A 279 -9.26 13.08 7.48
CA PHE A 279 -9.79 11.86 8.10
C PHE A 279 -11.32 11.82 8.09
N LEU A 280 -11.99 12.93 8.39
CA LEU A 280 -13.46 13.00 8.35
C LEU A 280 -14.00 12.79 6.93
N ARG A 281 -13.32 13.32 5.90
CA ARG A 281 -13.68 13.06 4.50
C ARG A 281 -13.48 11.60 4.13
N GLY A 282 -12.36 10.99 4.51
CA GLY A 282 -12.11 9.55 4.28
C GLY A 282 -13.13 8.65 4.98
N ALA A 283 -13.47 8.96 6.24
CA ALA A 283 -14.50 8.25 7.00
C ALA A 283 -15.89 8.39 6.36
N ALA A 284 -16.27 9.62 5.96
CA ALA A 284 -17.53 9.85 5.27
C ALA A 284 -17.60 9.08 3.94
N LEU A 285 -16.53 9.09 3.15
CA LEU A 285 -16.46 8.34 1.89
C LEU A 285 -16.63 6.84 2.13
N THR A 286 -15.97 6.30 3.16
CA THR A 286 -16.11 4.89 3.55
C THR A 286 -17.55 4.53 3.89
N VAL A 287 -18.24 5.38 4.66
CA VAL A 287 -19.66 5.18 4.99
C VAL A 287 -20.53 5.20 3.73
N VAL A 288 -20.33 6.17 2.84
CA VAL A 288 -21.10 6.28 1.60
C VAL A 288 -20.90 5.05 0.72
N VAL A 289 -19.64 4.63 0.48
CA VAL A 289 -19.32 3.43 -0.29
C VAL A 289 -19.97 2.20 0.34
N SER A 290 -19.87 2.05 1.66
CA SER A 290 -20.44 0.90 2.39
C SER A 290 -21.97 0.84 2.26
N VAL A 291 -22.66 1.98 2.42
CA VAL A 291 -24.13 2.05 2.31
C VAL A 291 -24.59 1.71 0.90
N LEU A 292 -23.94 2.27 -0.13
CA LEU A 292 -24.33 2.02 -1.52
C LEU A 292 -24.00 0.60 -1.97
N ALA A 293 -22.82 0.09 -1.61
CA ALA A 293 -22.44 -1.30 -1.88
C ALA A 293 -23.40 -2.28 -1.18
N MET A 294 -23.75 -2.02 0.08
CA MET A 294 -24.69 -2.85 0.83
C MET A 294 -26.10 -2.80 0.24
N ALA A 295 -26.58 -1.64 -0.18
CA ALA A 295 -27.87 -1.53 -0.85
C ALA A 295 -27.91 -2.36 -2.15
N LEU A 296 -26.84 -2.32 -2.95
CA LEU A 296 -26.69 -3.17 -4.13
C LEU A 296 -26.62 -4.66 -3.75
N ALA A 297 -25.89 -5.00 -2.68
CA ALA A 297 -25.74 -6.36 -2.19
C ALA A 297 -27.05 -6.97 -1.70
N VAL A 298 -27.86 -6.24 -0.93
CA VAL A 298 -29.17 -6.69 -0.43
C VAL A 298 -30.12 -6.97 -1.60
N LEU A 299 -30.22 -6.03 -2.55
CA LEU A 299 -31.10 -6.19 -3.71
C LEU A 299 -30.63 -7.33 -4.62
N GLY A 300 -29.33 -7.37 -4.93
CA GLY A 300 -28.72 -8.39 -5.76
C GLY A 300 -28.79 -9.78 -5.13
N GLY A 301 -28.47 -9.89 -3.84
CA GLY A 301 -28.48 -11.13 -3.08
C GLY A 301 -29.87 -11.74 -2.96
N LEU A 302 -30.90 -10.93 -2.73
CA LEU A 302 -32.28 -11.40 -2.74
C LEU A 302 -32.66 -11.92 -4.14
N GLY A 303 -32.30 -11.19 -5.19
CA GLY A 303 -32.51 -11.60 -6.58
C GLY A 303 -31.85 -12.95 -6.90
N LEU A 304 -30.57 -13.11 -6.53
CA LEU A 304 -29.80 -14.35 -6.71
C LEU A 304 -30.40 -15.52 -5.94
N CYS A 305 -30.82 -15.30 -4.69
CA CYS A 305 -31.45 -16.32 -3.86
C CYS A 305 -32.77 -16.80 -4.49
N LEU A 306 -33.63 -15.87 -4.90
CA LEU A 306 -34.90 -16.19 -5.55
C LEU A 306 -34.70 -16.90 -6.89
N ALA A 307 -33.69 -16.49 -7.69
CA ALA A 307 -33.33 -17.14 -8.93
C ALA A 307 -32.86 -18.58 -8.71
N ARG A 308 -32.09 -18.85 -7.65
CA ARG A 308 -31.66 -20.22 -7.31
C ARG A 308 -32.80 -21.08 -6.81
N ARG A 309 -33.67 -20.55 -5.95
CA ARG A 309 -34.75 -21.31 -5.31
C ARG A 309 -35.95 -21.54 -6.23
N TYR A 310 -36.35 -20.53 -6.98
CA TYR A 310 -37.59 -20.55 -7.77
C TYR A 310 -37.38 -20.42 -9.29
N GLY A 311 -36.16 -20.08 -9.74
CA GLY A 311 -35.85 -19.99 -11.16
C GLY A 311 -35.80 -21.34 -11.87
N GLY A 312 -35.90 -21.32 -13.19
CA GLY A 312 -35.69 -22.48 -14.06
C GLY A 312 -34.24 -22.98 -14.03
N ARG A 313 -33.96 -24.12 -14.67
CA ARG A 313 -32.63 -24.78 -14.65
C ARG A 313 -31.49 -23.85 -15.05
N MET A 314 -31.68 -23.03 -16.08
CA MET A 314 -30.69 -22.06 -16.56
C MET A 314 -30.39 -20.96 -15.53
N TRP A 315 -31.43 -20.33 -14.98
CA TRP A 315 -31.28 -19.25 -13.99
C TRP A 315 -30.66 -19.75 -12.68
N ARG A 316 -31.01 -20.97 -12.26
CA ARG A 316 -30.41 -21.62 -11.09
C ARG A 316 -28.93 -21.91 -11.30
N ALA A 317 -28.56 -22.41 -12.48
CA ALA A 317 -27.16 -22.64 -12.83
C ALA A 317 -26.38 -21.32 -12.88
N ALA A 318 -26.88 -20.31 -13.59
CA ALA A 318 -26.23 -19.01 -13.72
C ALA A 318 -26.00 -18.32 -12.36
N ALA A 319 -27.03 -18.27 -11.51
CA ALA A 319 -26.91 -17.69 -10.18
C ALA A 319 -26.01 -18.54 -9.26
N GLY A 320 -26.00 -19.87 -9.42
CA GLY A 320 -25.06 -20.75 -8.72
C GLY A 320 -23.61 -20.46 -9.10
N THR A 321 -23.31 -20.44 -10.40
CA THR A 321 -21.96 -20.11 -10.90
C THR A 321 -21.49 -18.73 -10.45
N TYR A 322 -22.37 -17.73 -10.52
CA TYR A 322 -22.07 -16.40 -9.98
C TYR A 322 -21.64 -16.47 -8.50
N VAL A 323 -22.44 -17.13 -7.66
CA VAL A 323 -22.16 -17.19 -6.22
C VAL A 323 -20.85 -17.91 -5.92
N GLU A 324 -20.60 -19.04 -6.59
CA GLU A 324 -19.35 -19.79 -6.44
C GLU A 324 -18.13 -18.95 -6.86
N VAL A 325 -18.19 -18.25 -8.00
CA VAL A 325 -17.08 -17.42 -8.48
C VAL A 325 -16.81 -16.25 -7.53
N PHE A 326 -17.85 -15.49 -7.15
CA PHE A 326 -17.68 -14.30 -6.33
C PHE A 326 -17.32 -14.61 -4.86
N ARG A 327 -17.74 -15.75 -4.32
CA ARG A 327 -17.29 -16.20 -2.98
C ARG A 327 -15.93 -16.90 -3.02
N GLY A 328 -15.57 -17.50 -4.16
CA GLY A 328 -14.32 -18.24 -4.36
C GLY A 328 -13.14 -17.38 -4.81
N THR A 329 -13.33 -16.09 -5.09
CA THR A 329 -12.27 -15.17 -5.54
C THR A 329 -12.05 -14.03 -4.54
N PRO A 330 -10.80 -13.60 -4.29
CA PRO A 330 -10.51 -12.49 -3.39
C PRO A 330 -11.18 -11.18 -3.85
N VAL A 331 -11.77 -10.44 -2.90
CA VAL A 331 -12.46 -9.17 -3.21
C VAL A 331 -11.53 -8.16 -3.87
N LEU A 332 -10.27 -8.09 -3.43
CA LEU A 332 -9.28 -7.18 -4.02
C LEU A 332 -9.04 -7.50 -5.51
N LEU A 333 -8.93 -8.78 -5.87
CA LEU A 333 -8.81 -9.21 -7.27
C LEU A 333 -10.05 -8.82 -8.07
N GLN A 334 -11.25 -8.94 -7.50
CA GLN A 334 -12.48 -8.53 -8.17
C GLN A 334 -12.50 -7.03 -8.42
N LEU A 335 -12.13 -6.21 -7.43
CA LEU A 335 -12.01 -4.76 -7.58
C LEU A 335 -10.98 -4.41 -8.66
N TYR A 336 -9.84 -5.10 -8.67
CA TYR A 336 -8.80 -4.90 -9.67
C TYR A 336 -9.30 -5.24 -11.08
N VAL A 337 -9.96 -6.38 -11.27
CA VAL A 337 -10.52 -6.77 -12.57
C VAL A 337 -11.62 -5.80 -13.02
N ILE A 338 -12.47 -5.33 -12.12
CA ILE A 338 -13.53 -4.37 -12.44
C ILE A 338 -12.94 -3.01 -12.83
N TYR A 339 -11.95 -2.52 -12.08
CA TYR A 339 -11.40 -1.18 -12.29
C TYR A 339 -10.36 -1.11 -13.42
N TYR A 340 -9.45 -2.11 -13.50
CA TYR A 340 -8.39 -2.18 -14.50
C TYR A 340 -8.73 -3.10 -15.68
N GLY A 341 -9.28 -4.29 -15.40
CA GLY A 341 -9.55 -5.30 -16.42
C GLY A 341 -10.69 -4.95 -17.37
N LEU A 342 -11.75 -4.32 -16.86
CA LEU A 342 -12.91 -3.92 -17.67
C LEU A 342 -12.72 -2.57 -18.38
N ALA A 343 -11.67 -1.81 -18.02
CA ALA A 343 -11.41 -0.47 -18.54
C ALA A 343 -11.42 -0.35 -20.08
N PRO A 344 -10.97 -1.33 -20.89
CA PRO A 344 -11.05 -1.26 -22.35
C PRO A 344 -12.48 -1.25 -22.91
N LEU A 345 -13.45 -1.80 -22.15
CA LEU A 345 -14.86 -1.87 -22.55
C LEU A 345 -15.68 -0.76 -21.89
N LEU A 346 -15.37 -0.43 -20.64
CA LEU A 346 -16.10 0.54 -19.83
C LEU A 346 -15.16 1.24 -18.84
N THR A 347 -15.07 2.56 -18.91
CA THR A 347 -14.26 3.38 -18.00
C THR A 347 -15.07 3.75 -16.76
N LEU A 348 -14.83 3.03 -15.65
CA LEU A 348 -15.39 3.36 -14.35
C LEU A 348 -14.42 4.26 -13.56
N ASP A 349 -14.95 5.21 -12.80
CA ASP A 349 -14.20 5.91 -11.76
C ASP A 349 -14.04 5.00 -10.51
N ALA A 350 -13.08 5.33 -9.64
CA ALA A 350 -12.72 4.49 -8.50
C ALA A 350 -13.88 4.30 -7.51
N PHE A 351 -14.70 5.33 -7.32
CA PHE A 351 -15.84 5.27 -6.41
C PHE A 351 -16.92 4.32 -6.96
N THR A 352 -17.26 4.45 -8.24
CA THR A 352 -18.23 3.55 -8.89
C THR A 352 -17.73 2.11 -8.91
N ALA A 353 -16.46 1.90 -9.25
CA ALA A 353 -15.85 0.56 -9.24
C ALA A 353 -15.85 -0.07 -7.84
N ALA A 354 -15.57 0.70 -6.79
CA ALA A 354 -15.65 0.24 -5.41
C ALA A 354 -17.09 -0.15 -5.02
N VAL A 355 -18.07 0.70 -5.29
CA VAL A 355 -19.49 0.43 -4.98
C VAL A 355 -20.00 -0.81 -5.70
N VAL A 356 -19.73 -0.91 -7.01
CA VAL A 356 -20.18 -2.04 -7.82
C VAL A 356 -19.45 -3.32 -7.43
N GLY A 357 -18.12 -3.29 -7.32
CA GLY A 357 -17.34 -4.49 -7.03
C GLY A 357 -17.60 -5.03 -5.63
N LEU A 358 -17.66 -4.16 -4.61
CA LEU A 358 -18.08 -4.57 -3.27
C LEU A 358 -19.52 -5.07 -3.28
N GLY A 359 -20.45 -4.35 -3.90
CA GLY A 359 -21.86 -4.75 -3.93
C GLY A 359 -22.10 -6.09 -4.63
N LEU A 360 -21.40 -6.38 -5.74
CA LEU A 360 -21.46 -7.67 -6.42
C LEU A 360 -20.89 -8.80 -5.55
N ASN A 361 -19.74 -8.56 -4.90
CA ASN A 361 -19.15 -9.52 -3.98
C ASN A 361 -20.10 -9.86 -2.83
N TYR A 362 -20.56 -8.84 -2.10
CA TYR A 362 -21.47 -9.01 -0.97
C TYR A 362 -22.84 -9.56 -1.37
N ALA A 363 -23.35 -9.28 -2.58
CA ALA A 363 -24.57 -9.90 -3.09
C ALA A 363 -24.50 -11.43 -3.09
N ALA A 364 -23.33 -12.01 -3.38
CA ALA A 364 -23.16 -13.45 -3.35
C ALA A 364 -23.30 -14.01 -1.92
N TYR A 365 -22.73 -13.32 -0.93
CA TYR A 365 -22.85 -13.69 0.49
C TYR A 365 -24.27 -13.48 1.04
N GLU A 366 -24.89 -12.34 0.74
CA GLU A 366 -26.29 -12.04 1.09
C GLU A 366 -27.24 -13.09 0.52
N SER A 367 -26.99 -13.58 -0.70
CA SER A 367 -27.82 -14.64 -1.30
C SER A 367 -27.84 -15.94 -0.48
N GLU A 368 -26.72 -16.29 0.16
CA GLU A 368 -26.61 -17.46 1.03
C GLU A 368 -27.24 -17.22 2.39
N LEU A 369 -27.11 -15.99 2.92
CA LEU A 369 -27.79 -15.59 4.16
C LEU A 369 -29.31 -15.67 3.98
N TYR A 370 -29.85 -15.13 2.88
CA TYR A 370 -31.27 -15.25 2.58
C TYR A 370 -31.70 -16.68 2.33
N ARG A 371 -30.87 -17.49 1.66
CA ARG A 371 -31.18 -18.91 1.46
C ARG A 371 -31.32 -19.61 2.81
N ALA A 372 -30.36 -19.41 3.72
CA ALA A 372 -30.41 -19.96 5.07
C ALA A 372 -31.65 -19.47 5.85
N GLY A 373 -31.97 -18.17 5.78
CA GLY A 373 -33.16 -17.61 6.43
C GLY A 373 -34.47 -18.19 5.87
N LEU A 374 -34.57 -18.35 4.56
CA LEU A 374 -35.75 -18.97 3.93
C LEU A 374 -35.84 -20.49 4.18
N ASP A 375 -34.72 -21.17 4.39
CA ASP A 375 -34.67 -22.59 4.74
C ASP A 375 -35.02 -22.82 6.23
N ALA A 376 -34.84 -21.80 7.08
CA ALA A 376 -35.24 -21.85 8.49
C ALA A 376 -36.77 -21.77 8.70
N VAL A 377 -37.53 -21.26 7.72
CA VAL A 377 -39.00 -21.19 7.81
C VAL A 377 -39.61 -22.59 7.62
N PRO A 378 -40.40 -23.11 8.59
CA PRO A 378 -41.00 -24.43 8.49
C PRO A 378 -41.86 -24.59 7.22
N VAL A 379 -41.66 -25.68 6.49
CA VAL A 379 -42.34 -25.96 5.20
C VAL A 379 -43.87 -25.93 5.34
N GLY A 380 -44.40 -26.35 6.49
CA GLY A 380 -45.84 -26.34 6.79
C GLY A 380 -46.49 -24.95 6.69
N GLN A 381 -45.73 -23.85 6.87
CA GLN A 381 -46.24 -22.49 6.66
C GLN A 381 -46.57 -22.23 5.19
N THR A 382 -45.73 -22.74 4.29
CA THR A 382 -45.97 -22.63 2.85
C THR A 382 -47.12 -23.53 2.42
N GLU A 383 -47.19 -24.75 2.94
CA GLU A 383 -48.26 -25.71 2.64
C GLU A 383 -49.63 -25.21 3.11
N ALA A 384 -49.73 -24.66 4.33
CA ALA A 384 -50.95 -24.07 4.84
C ALA A 384 -51.42 -22.86 4.00
N ALA A 385 -50.49 -21.99 3.60
CA ALA A 385 -50.82 -20.83 2.75
C ALA A 385 -51.36 -21.26 1.37
N LEU A 386 -50.76 -22.30 0.77
CA LEU A 386 -51.23 -22.86 -0.49
C LEU A 386 -52.60 -23.54 -0.34
N ALA A 387 -52.83 -24.27 0.77
CA ALA A 387 -54.11 -24.91 1.06
C ALA A 387 -55.26 -23.90 1.24
N LEU A 388 -54.95 -22.71 1.74
CA LEU A 388 -55.88 -21.57 1.84
C LEU A 388 -56.08 -20.82 0.49
N GLY A 389 -55.56 -21.36 -0.61
CA GLY A 389 -55.75 -20.82 -1.96
C GLY A 389 -54.79 -19.69 -2.36
N MET A 390 -53.75 -19.40 -1.56
CA MET A 390 -52.73 -18.43 -1.98
C MET A 390 -51.89 -18.98 -3.14
N SER A 391 -51.53 -18.12 -4.10
CA SER A 391 -50.50 -18.48 -5.08
C SER A 391 -49.12 -18.52 -4.43
N ARG A 392 -48.17 -19.29 -4.98
CA ARG A 392 -46.77 -19.36 -4.47
C ARG A 392 -46.12 -17.98 -4.29
N ARG A 393 -46.38 -17.04 -5.22
CA ARG A 393 -45.87 -15.66 -5.11
C ARG A 393 -46.51 -14.90 -3.95
N LEU A 394 -47.81 -15.10 -3.72
CA LEU A 394 -48.53 -14.46 -2.63
C LEU A 394 -48.10 -15.02 -1.26
N ALA A 395 -47.96 -16.36 -1.16
CA ALA A 395 -47.45 -17.03 0.03
C ALA A 395 -46.00 -16.60 0.35
N LEU A 396 -45.13 -16.56 -0.66
CA LEU A 396 -43.75 -16.08 -0.50
C LEU A 396 -43.70 -14.64 0.01
N ARG A 397 -44.46 -13.73 -0.63
CA ARG A 397 -44.43 -12.30 -0.29
C ARG A 397 -45.04 -11.99 1.08
N ARG A 398 -46.13 -12.68 1.47
CA ARG A 398 -46.89 -12.34 2.68
C ARG A 398 -46.56 -13.20 3.90
N ILE A 399 -46.07 -14.43 3.71
CA ILE A 399 -45.86 -15.39 4.79
C ILE A 399 -44.37 -15.70 4.96
N VAL A 400 -43.73 -16.24 3.93
CA VAL A 400 -42.39 -16.81 4.04
C VAL A 400 -41.32 -15.71 4.17
N LEU A 401 -41.31 -14.71 3.28
CA LEU A 401 -40.28 -13.69 3.25
C LEU A 401 -40.26 -12.80 4.53
N PRO A 402 -41.41 -12.34 5.07
CA PRO A 402 -41.41 -11.59 6.34
C PRO A 402 -40.96 -12.41 7.55
N GLN A 403 -41.11 -13.73 7.53
CA GLN A 403 -40.64 -14.61 8.60
C GLN A 403 -39.14 -14.89 8.49
N ALA A 404 -38.62 -15.05 7.27
CA ALA A 404 -37.20 -15.27 7.03
C ALA A 404 -36.31 -14.04 7.31
N LEU A 405 -36.92 -12.85 7.43
CA LEU A 405 -36.23 -11.58 7.69
C LEU A 405 -36.31 -11.11 9.16
N ARG A 406 -37.02 -11.85 10.03
CA ARG A 406 -37.00 -11.62 11.48
C ARG A 406 -35.92 -12.47 12.11
#